data_AF-E3T8T7-F1
#
_entry.id   AF-E3T8T7-F1
#
_cell.length_a   1.000
_cell.length_b   1.000
_cell.length_c   1.000
_cell.angle_alpha   90.00
_cell.angle_beta   90.00
_cell.angle_gamma   90.00
#
_symmetry.space_group_name_H-M   'P 1'
#
loop_
_entity.id
_entity.type
_entity.pdbx_description
1 polymer ?
#
loop_
_entity_poly.entity_id
_entity_poly.type
_entity_poly.pdbx_seq_one_letter_code
_entity_poly.pdbx_strand_id
1 'polypeptide(L)'
;SSSGGTLPNGFNLQLGAPGAKKPRCGLPRWSRREVCLLSGLVFAAGLCVILGCILALKYVALEHDAYCLEGCQERRAFTKASRFIATNIDPTIDPCKDFYSFACGGWLRRHAIPEDKLIYGIIAAIGEQNEGKLRRLLLRPVRRPSRASAERKVKEFFRSCLDMAEIDRQGARPMLEVIEDCGGWDM
;
A
#
# COMPACT_ATOMS: atom_id res chain seq x y z
N SER A 1 -54.82 4.38 -69.47
CA SER A 1 -55.53 5.63 -69.14
C SER A 1 -54.57 6.61 -68.52
N SER A 2 -54.60 7.86 -68.96
CA SER A 2 -53.65 8.91 -68.57
C SER A 2 -54.25 9.79 -67.48
N SER A 3 -53.46 10.11 -66.44
CA SER A 3 -53.57 11.26 -65.52
C SER A 3 -52.26 11.31 -64.71
N GLY A 4 -51.51 12.39 -64.57
CA GLY A 4 -51.75 13.79 -64.96
C GLY A 4 -51.76 14.70 -63.72
N GLY A 5 -50.61 15.23 -63.30
CA GLY A 5 -50.50 16.08 -62.10
C GLY A 5 -49.10 16.66 -61.87
N THR A 6 -48.95 17.95 -62.17
CA THR A 6 -47.76 18.83 -62.01
C THR A 6 -48.02 19.86 -60.90
N LEU A 7 -47.10 20.62 -60.28
CA LEU A 7 -45.63 20.84 -60.21
C LEU A 7 -45.43 21.72 -58.90
N PRO A 8 -44.32 22.43 -58.57
CA PRO A 8 -42.92 22.43 -59.05
C PRO A 8 -41.85 22.26 -57.93
N ASN A 9 -40.57 22.09 -58.32
CA ASN A 9 -39.42 22.90 -57.82
C ASN A 9 -38.06 22.48 -58.42
N GLY A 10 -37.98 22.50 -59.76
CA GLY A 10 -36.80 23.01 -60.48
C GLY A 10 -35.42 22.34 -60.30
N PHE A 11 -35.23 21.15 -60.86
CA PHE A 11 -33.89 20.75 -61.35
C PHE A 11 -33.98 20.24 -62.80
N ASN A 12 -33.28 20.92 -63.71
CA ASN A 12 -33.17 20.55 -65.12
C ASN A 12 -31.92 19.67 -65.33
N LEU A 13 -32.09 18.56 -66.05
CA LEU A 13 -31.01 17.66 -66.47
C LEU A 13 -30.55 18.05 -67.88
N GLN A 14 -29.49 18.85 -67.99
CA GLN A 14 -28.82 19.10 -69.26
C GLN A 14 -27.86 17.94 -69.60
N LEU A 15 -28.22 17.11 -70.58
CA LEU A 15 -27.31 16.15 -71.21
C LEU A 15 -26.41 16.88 -72.20
N GLY A 16 -25.08 16.71 -72.09
CA GLY A 16 -24.08 17.33 -72.97
C GLY A 16 -22.94 16.38 -73.34
N ALA A 17 -22.89 16.06 -74.64
CA ALA A 17 -21.82 15.53 -75.52
C ALA A 17 -20.51 14.88 -74.96
N PRO A 18 -19.92 13.90 -75.69
CA PRO A 18 -18.75 13.15 -75.26
C PRO A 18 -17.41 13.85 -75.55
N GLY A 19 -16.43 13.77 -74.64
CA GLY A 19 -15.08 14.29 -74.87
C GLY A 19 -14.00 13.82 -73.87
N ALA A 20 -12.83 13.47 -74.41
CA ALA A 20 -11.53 13.29 -73.74
C ALA A 20 -11.42 12.27 -72.57
N LYS A 21 -10.94 11.05 -72.90
CA LYS A 21 -10.32 10.14 -71.91
C LYS A 21 -8.97 10.73 -71.45
N LYS A 22 -8.90 11.32 -70.25
CA LYS A 22 -7.61 11.55 -69.56
C LYS A 22 -7.12 10.24 -68.91
N PRO A 23 -5.81 9.93 -68.94
CA PRO A 23 -5.29 8.72 -68.32
C PRO A 23 -5.42 8.83 -66.80
N ARG A 24 -6.08 7.86 -66.17
CA ARG A 24 -5.97 7.70 -64.71
C ARG A 24 -4.56 7.22 -64.43
N CYS A 25 -3.74 8.09 -63.83
CA CYS A 25 -2.45 7.73 -63.30
C CYS A 25 -2.66 6.60 -62.27
N GLY A 26 -2.23 5.39 -62.61
CA GLY A 26 -2.46 4.23 -61.75
C GLY A 26 -1.64 4.37 -60.47
N LEU A 27 -2.27 4.25 -59.30
CA LEU A 27 -1.52 4.00 -58.08
C LEU A 27 -0.69 2.72 -58.28
N PRO A 28 0.57 2.67 -57.82
CA PRO A 28 1.43 1.52 -58.03
C PRO A 28 0.77 0.26 -57.48
N ARG A 29 0.78 -0.82 -58.27
CA ARG A 29 0.24 -2.12 -57.86
C ARG A 29 1.26 -2.84 -56.98
N TRP A 30 1.32 -2.42 -55.72
CA TRP A 30 2.24 -2.93 -54.71
C TRP A 30 2.30 -4.46 -54.70
N SER A 31 3.51 -5.00 -54.63
CA SER A 31 3.77 -6.42 -54.50
C SER A 31 3.29 -6.91 -53.12
N ARG A 32 2.80 -8.15 -53.06
CA ARG A 32 2.38 -8.79 -51.79
C ARG A 32 3.49 -8.77 -50.73
N ARG A 33 4.77 -8.73 -51.16
CA ARG A 33 5.94 -8.58 -50.28
C ARG A 33 6.02 -7.20 -49.62
N GLU A 34 5.77 -6.14 -50.40
CA GLU A 34 5.85 -4.75 -49.93
C GLU A 34 4.70 -4.44 -48.96
N VAL A 35 3.49 -4.95 -49.25
CA VAL A 35 2.34 -4.84 -48.33
C VAL A 35 2.63 -5.50 -46.99
N CYS A 36 3.21 -6.70 -46.98
CA CYS A 36 3.64 -7.35 -45.74
C CYS A 36 4.70 -6.53 -44.98
N LEU A 37 5.72 -6.01 -45.67
CA LEU A 37 6.77 -5.19 -45.04
C LEU A 37 6.21 -3.90 -44.43
N LEU A 38 5.35 -3.18 -45.16
CA LEU A 38 4.69 -1.97 -44.65
C LEU A 38 3.78 -2.29 -43.46
N SER A 39 3.01 -3.39 -43.49
CA SER A 39 2.20 -3.80 -42.33
C SER A 39 3.05 -4.14 -41.10
N GLY A 40 4.20 -4.79 -41.30
CA GLY A 40 5.15 -5.11 -40.23
C GLY A 40 5.79 -3.86 -39.63
N LEU A 41 6.17 -2.89 -40.46
CA LEU A 41 6.71 -1.59 -40.01
C LEU A 41 5.66 -0.77 -39.24
N VAL A 42 4.41 -0.73 -39.71
CA VAL A 42 3.31 -0.04 -39.01
C VAL A 42 3.03 -0.71 -37.65
N PHE A 43 3.02 -2.04 -37.58
CA PHE A 43 2.83 -2.77 -36.33
C PHE A 43 4.00 -2.55 -35.36
N ALA A 44 5.24 -2.61 -35.85
CA ALA A 44 6.44 -2.34 -35.04
C ALA A 44 6.46 -0.89 -34.51
N ALA A 45 6.13 0.10 -35.34
CA ALA A 45 6.00 1.50 -34.92
C ALA A 45 4.89 1.67 -33.87
N GLY A 46 3.74 1.02 -34.06
CA GLY A 46 2.65 1.00 -33.10
C GLY A 46 3.06 0.41 -31.74
N LEU A 47 3.78 -0.72 -31.74
CA LEU A 47 4.33 -1.32 -30.52
C LEU A 47 5.34 -0.40 -29.83
N CYS A 48 6.25 0.24 -30.57
CA CYS A 48 7.20 1.21 -30.02
C CYS A 48 6.50 2.41 -29.38
N VAL A 49 5.44 2.94 -30.01
CA VAL A 49 4.62 4.03 -29.44
C VAL A 49 3.91 3.56 -28.16
N ILE A 50 3.28 2.38 -28.18
CA ILE A 50 2.59 1.82 -27.00
C ILE A 50 3.57 1.61 -25.84
N LEU A 51 4.74 1.02 -26.10
CA LEU A 51 5.78 0.83 -25.09
C LEU A 51 6.33 2.16 -24.57
N GLY A 52 6.54 3.15 -25.44
CA GLY A 52 6.93 4.51 -25.07
C GLY A 52 5.89 5.19 -24.18
N CYS A 53 4.60 5.09 -24.53
CA CYS A 53 3.50 5.59 -23.72
C CYS A 53 3.41 4.88 -22.36
N ILE A 54 3.58 3.56 -22.31
CA ILE A 54 3.59 2.80 -21.04
C ILE A 54 4.77 3.22 -20.17
N LEU A 55 5.97 3.38 -20.73
CA LEU A 55 7.16 3.82 -20.01
C LEU A 55 7.01 5.26 -19.50
N ALA A 56 6.49 6.18 -20.33
CA ALA A 56 6.22 7.56 -19.94
C ALA A 56 5.15 7.64 -18.84
N LEU A 57 4.04 6.90 -18.96
CA LEU A 57 3.01 6.81 -17.92
C LEU A 57 3.57 6.22 -16.62
N LYS A 58 4.46 5.22 -16.69
CA LYS A 58 5.13 4.67 -15.51
C LYS A 58 6.10 5.66 -14.88
N TYR A 59 6.85 6.41 -15.68
CA TYR A 59 7.76 7.44 -15.20
C TYR A 59 7.00 8.57 -14.49
N VAL A 60 5.98 9.15 -15.13
CA VAL A 60 5.13 10.20 -14.55
C VAL A 60 4.37 9.69 -13.32
N ALA A 61 3.89 8.44 -13.31
CA ALA A 61 3.25 7.86 -12.13
C ALA A 61 4.23 7.71 -10.95
N LEU A 62 5.47 7.24 -11.19
CA LEU A 62 6.49 7.12 -10.14
C LEU A 62 6.88 8.47 -9.54
N GLU A 63 6.99 9.51 -10.38
CA GLU A 63 7.31 10.87 -9.97
C GLU A 63 6.15 11.52 -9.18
N HIS A 64 4.91 11.28 -9.60
CA HIS A 64 3.71 11.77 -8.91
C HIS A 64 3.44 11.04 -7.59
N ASP A 65 3.67 9.72 -7.55
CA ASP A 65 3.58 8.90 -6.33
C ASP A 65 4.59 9.40 -5.29
N ALA A 66 5.83 9.72 -5.68
CA ALA A 66 6.85 10.25 -4.77
C ALA A 66 6.43 11.60 -4.14
N TYR A 67 6.00 12.56 -4.96
CA TYR A 67 5.55 13.88 -4.49
C TYR A 67 4.31 13.78 -3.59
N CYS A 68 3.33 12.93 -3.95
CA CYS A 68 2.19 12.68 -3.09
C CYS A 68 2.59 11.99 -1.78
N LEU A 69 3.57 11.07 -1.78
CA LEU A 69 3.95 10.31 -0.60
C LEU A 69 4.49 11.22 0.51
N GLU A 70 5.37 12.16 0.17
CA GLU A 70 6.01 13.06 1.14
C GLU A 70 5.00 14.02 1.78
N GLY A 71 4.26 14.79 0.96
CA GLY A 71 3.23 15.71 1.45
C GLY A 71 2.03 15.02 2.12
N CYS A 72 1.65 13.81 1.69
CA CYS A 72 0.62 13.03 2.40
C CYS A 72 1.14 12.44 3.71
N GLN A 73 2.42 12.08 3.82
CA GLN A 73 2.99 11.54 5.05
C GLN A 73 3.00 12.60 6.15
N GLU A 74 3.44 13.83 5.84
CA GLU A 74 3.34 14.96 6.77
C GLU A 74 1.90 15.24 7.18
N ARG A 75 0.97 15.42 6.21
CA ARG A 75 -0.44 15.71 6.51
C ARG A 75 -1.09 14.60 7.37
N ARG A 76 -0.72 13.34 7.16
CA ARG A 76 -1.16 12.20 7.99
C ARG A 76 -0.54 12.22 9.38
N ALA A 77 0.73 12.60 9.52
CA ALA A 77 1.41 12.74 10.80
C ALA A 77 0.78 13.86 11.64
N PHE A 78 0.60 15.05 11.06
CA PHE A 78 -0.11 16.17 11.69
C PHE A 78 -1.53 15.78 12.11
N THR A 79 -2.33 15.19 11.21
CA THR A 79 -3.70 14.77 11.54
C THR A 79 -3.76 13.77 12.71
N LYS A 80 -2.80 12.85 12.80
CA LYS A 80 -2.68 11.91 13.93
C LYS A 80 -2.29 12.63 15.23
N ALA A 81 -1.29 13.51 15.17
CA ALA A 81 -0.83 14.28 16.33
C ALA A 81 -1.93 15.20 16.87
N SER A 82 -2.61 15.96 16.00
CA SER A 82 -3.74 16.82 16.38
C SER A 82 -4.87 16.03 17.04
N ARG A 83 -5.24 14.84 16.51
CA ARG A 83 -6.26 13.99 17.13
C ARG A 83 -5.81 13.42 18.47
N PHE A 84 -4.55 13.01 18.62
CA PHE A 84 -4.00 12.51 19.87
C PHE A 84 -3.99 13.59 20.96
N ILE A 85 -3.58 14.82 20.61
CA ILE A 85 -3.61 15.97 21.53
C ILE A 85 -5.06 16.31 21.90
N ALA A 86 -5.95 16.45 20.90
CA ALA A 86 -7.35 16.84 21.12
C ALA A 86 -8.15 15.82 21.96
N THR A 87 -7.80 14.53 21.94
CA THR A 87 -8.44 13.55 22.83
C THR A 87 -7.90 13.58 24.25
N ASN A 88 -6.65 14.02 24.48
CA ASN A 88 -6.04 14.02 25.81
C ASN A 88 -6.29 15.32 26.60
N ILE A 89 -6.51 16.44 25.90
CA ILE A 89 -6.87 17.72 26.51
C ILE A 89 -8.24 17.66 27.21
N ASP A 90 -8.32 18.36 28.35
CA ASP A 90 -9.54 18.75 29.02
C ASP A 90 -9.75 20.28 28.91
N PRO A 91 -10.64 20.77 28.03
CA PRO A 91 -10.87 22.20 27.85
C PRO A 91 -11.68 22.84 28.99
N THR A 92 -12.12 22.07 29.99
CA THR A 92 -12.84 22.61 31.17
C THR A 92 -11.91 23.14 32.26
N ILE A 93 -10.61 22.84 32.16
CA ILE A 93 -9.58 23.26 33.11
C ILE A 93 -8.88 24.52 32.60
N ASP A 94 -8.62 25.47 33.49
CA ASP A 94 -7.84 26.67 33.20
C ASP A 94 -6.35 26.31 33.06
N PRO A 95 -5.74 26.40 31.86
CA PRO A 95 -4.35 26.00 31.62
C PRO A 95 -3.35 26.89 32.37
N CYS A 96 -3.74 28.09 32.80
CA CYS A 96 -2.89 28.99 33.59
C CYS A 96 -2.87 28.62 35.08
N LYS A 97 -3.75 27.71 35.53
CA LYS A 97 -3.83 27.23 36.93
C LYS A 97 -3.36 25.79 37.08
N ASP A 98 -3.81 24.90 36.20
CA ASP A 98 -3.37 23.50 36.18
C ASP A 98 -3.21 23.01 34.73
N PHE A 99 -2.02 23.25 34.19
CA PHE A 99 -1.66 22.81 32.84
C PHE A 99 -1.62 21.27 32.70
N TYR A 100 -1.39 20.53 33.80
CA TYR A 100 -1.34 19.07 33.75
C TYR A 100 -2.74 18.47 33.57
N SER A 101 -3.71 18.89 34.39
CA SER A 101 -5.10 18.47 34.24
C SER A 101 -5.71 18.98 32.92
N PHE A 102 -5.34 20.18 32.47
CA PHE A 102 -5.71 20.66 31.13
C PHE A 102 -5.14 19.79 30.00
N ALA A 103 -3.84 19.44 30.03
CA ALA A 103 -3.20 18.73 28.92
C ALA A 103 -3.43 17.20 28.93
N CYS A 104 -3.68 16.61 30.10
CA CYS A 104 -3.75 15.16 30.31
C CYS A 104 -5.06 14.66 30.94
N GLY A 105 -5.95 15.52 31.43
CA GLY A 105 -7.19 15.11 32.11
C GLY A 105 -8.12 14.24 31.27
N GLY A 106 -8.16 14.46 29.95
CA GLY A 106 -8.87 13.60 29.01
C GLY A 106 -8.25 12.20 28.88
N TRP A 107 -6.92 12.07 29.01
CA TRP A 107 -6.25 10.77 29.03
C TRP A 107 -6.55 10.02 30.33
N LEU A 108 -6.39 10.70 31.48
CA LEU A 108 -6.59 10.14 32.83
C LEU A 108 -8.01 9.57 33.00
N ARG A 109 -9.05 10.27 32.51
CA ARG A 109 -10.44 9.78 32.54
C ARG A 109 -10.69 8.48 31.77
N ARG A 110 -9.84 8.13 30.81
CA ARG A 110 -9.99 6.92 29.97
C ARG A 110 -9.03 5.78 30.34
N HIS A 111 -8.02 6.07 31.16
CA HIS A 111 -6.94 5.13 31.49
C HIS A 111 -6.72 5.13 32.99
N ALA A 112 -7.61 4.43 33.71
CA ALA A 112 -7.35 4.04 35.09
C ALA A 112 -6.09 3.16 35.16
N ILE A 113 -5.43 3.13 36.32
CA ILE A 113 -4.28 2.27 36.56
C ILE A 113 -4.79 0.81 36.64
N PRO A 114 -4.30 -0.13 35.80
CA PRO A 114 -4.67 -1.54 35.87
C PRO A 114 -4.22 -2.20 37.19
N GLU A 115 -4.93 -3.25 37.62
CA GLU A 115 -4.64 -3.94 38.89
C GLU A 115 -3.23 -4.55 38.97
N ASP A 116 -2.64 -4.91 37.82
CA ASP A 116 -1.27 -5.43 37.73
C ASP A 116 -0.17 -4.34 37.80
N LYS A 117 -0.53 -3.06 38.01
CA LYS A 117 0.37 -1.92 37.85
C LYS A 117 0.27 -0.92 39.00
N LEU A 118 1.44 -0.42 39.43
CA LEU A 118 1.53 0.68 40.39
C LEU A 118 1.46 2.05 39.72
N ILE A 119 1.85 2.15 38.44
CA ILE A 119 1.90 3.39 37.67
C ILE A 119 1.45 3.06 36.24
N TYR A 120 0.55 3.86 35.69
CA TYR A 120 0.13 3.76 34.29
C TYR A 120 0.18 5.13 33.61
N GLY A 121 0.72 5.17 32.39
CA GLY A 121 1.01 6.39 31.66
C GLY A 121 1.24 6.12 30.18
N ILE A 122 1.43 7.17 29.39
CA ILE A 122 1.56 7.07 27.92
C ILE A 122 2.69 6.12 27.49
N ILE A 123 3.84 6.10 28.19
CA ILE A 123 4.96 5.19 27.88
C ILE A 123 4.56 3.73 28.09
N ALA A 124 3.86 3.41 29.20
CA ALA A 124 3.39 2.05 29.48
C ALA A 124 2.36 1.59 28.43
N ALA A 125 1.40 2.44 28.07
CA ALA A 125 0.41 2.16 27.03
C ALA A 125 1.04 1.95 25.64
N ILE A 126 2.11 2.70 25.31
CA ILE A 126 2.89 2.47 24.08
C ILE A 126 3.65 1.12 24.16
N GLY A 127 4.19 0.78 25.33
CA GLY A 127 4.82 -0.51 25.63
C GLY A 127 3.89 -1.68 25.31
N GLU A 128 2.71 -1.73 25.94
CA GLU A 128 1.68 -2.76 25.70
C GLU A 128 1.28 -2.88 24.22
N GLN A 129 1.08 -1.74 23.54
CA GLN A 129 0.76 -1.76 22.12
C GLN A 129 1.89 -2.36 21.27
N ASN A 130 3.16 -2.16 21.68
CA ASN A 130 4.32 -2.71 21.00
C ASN A 130 4.52 -4.19 21.33
N GLU A 131 4.37 -4.60 22.59
CA GLU A 131 4.34 -6.02 23.00
C GLU A 131 3.26 -6.79 22.26
N GLY A 132 2.04 -6.25 22.16
CA GLY A 132 0.97 -6.84 21.36
C GLY A 132 1.30 -6.97 19.87
N LYS A 133 2.06 -6.02 19.29
CA LYS A 133 2.58 -6.13 17.91
C LYS A 133 3.67 -7.21 17.82
N LEU A 134 4.62 -7.23 18.74
CA LEU A 134 5.72 -8.19 18.79
C LEU A 134 5.21 -9.63 18.96
N ARG A 135 4.30 -9.87 19.90
CA ARG A 135 3.61 -11.17 20.08
C ARG A 135 2.94 -11.63 18.78
N ARG A 136 2.21 -10.74 18.08
CA ARG A 136 1.62 -11.04 16.76
C ARG A 136 2.66 -11.32 15.66
N LEU A 137 3.86 -10.77 15.74
CA LEU A 137 4.95 -11.04 14.78
C LEU A 137 5.66 -12.37 15.08
N LEU A 138 5.89 -12.66 16.36
CA LEU A 138 6.58 -13.88 16.82
C LEU A 138 5.73 -15.13 16.62
N LEU A 139 4.41 -15.05 16.83
CA LEU A 139 3.49 -16.17 16.60
C LEU A 139 3.32 -16.56 15.13
N ARG A 140 3.63 -15.66 14.16
CA ARG A 140 3.54 -15.98 12.72
C ARG A 140 4.53 -17.09 12.33
N PRO A 141 4.20 -17.92 11.32
CA PRO A 141 5.13 -18.91 10.75
C PRO A 141 6.51 -18.31 10.43
N VAL A 142 7.56 -19.13 10.55
CA VAL A 142 8.94 -18.74 10.21
C VAL A 142 9.04 -18.61 8.69
N ARG A 143 9.48 -17.45 8.19
CA ARG A 143 9.64 -17.20 6.75
C ARG A 143 11.00 -17.65 6.23
N ARG A 144 12.04 -17.60 7.06
CA ARG A 144 13.41 -18.04 6.75
C ARG A 144 13.76 -19.30 7.57
N PRO A 145 13.53 -20.51 7.02
CA PRO A 145 13.58 -21.76 7.80
C PRO A 145 14.98 -22.30 8.13
N SER A 146 16.06 -21.67 7.63
CA SER A 146 17.44 -22.07 7.97
C SER A 146 17.68 -22.04 9.49
N ARG A 147 18.38 -23.05 10.03
CA ARG A 147 18.74 -23.13 11.45
C ARG A 147 19.57 -21.93 11.94
N ALA A 148 20.34 -21.30 11.05
CA ALA A 148 21.12 -20.10 11.36
C ALA A 148 20.27 -18.81 11.40
N SER A 149 19.02 -18.85 10.94
CA SER A 149 18.12 -17.69 10.84
C SER A 149 17.79 -17.09 12.21
N ALA A 150 18.09 -15.80 12.39
CA ALA A 150 17.68 -15.04 13.57
C ALA A 150 16.15 -15.04 13.76
N GLU A 151 15.38 -15.00 12.66
CA GLU A 151 13.91 -15.09 12.69
C GLU A 151 13.43 -16.45 13.26
N ARG A 152 14.11 -17.53 12.89
CA ARG A 152 13.79 -18.87 13.39
C ARG A 152 14.11 -18.96 14.88
N LYS A 153 15.34 -18.58 15.27
CA LYS A 153 15.82 -18.63 16.66
C LYS A 153 14.92 -17.83 17.61
N VAL A 154 14.60 -16.57 17.31
CA VAL A 154 13.78 -15.73 18.20
C VAL A 154 12.35 -16.23 18.32
N LYS A 155 11.78 -16.83 17.26
CA LYS A 155 10.44 -17.41 17.28
C LYS A 155 10.38 -18.77 17.99
N GLU A 156 11.43 -19.57 17.91
CA GLU A 156 11.54 -20.83 18.66
C GLU A 156 11.74 -20.55 20.15
N PHE A 157 12.63 -19.62 20.50
CA PHE A 157 12.82 -19.14 21.88
C PHE A 157 11.52 -18.58 22.48
N PHE A 158 10.79 -17.75 21.72
CA PHE A 158 9.49 -17.25 22.17
C PHE A 158 8.45 -18.37 22.38
N ARG A 159 8.51 -19.47 21.61
CA ARG A 159 7.63 -20.63 21.83
C ARG A 159 8.02 -21.44 23.06
N SER A 160 9.31 -21.65 23.34
CA SER A 160 9.73 -22.35 24.56
C SER A 160 9.31 -21.61 25.84
N CYS A 161 9.26 -20.27 25.81
CA CYS A 161 8.71 -19.48 26.93
C CYS A 161 7.17 -19.57 27.08
N LEU A 162 6.45 -20.13 26.12
CA LEU A 162 4.99 -20.33 26.16
C LEU A 162 4.58 -21.78 26.40
N ASP A 163 5.52 -22.72 26.33
CA ASP A 163 5.27 -24.15 26.52
C ASP A 163 5.30 -24.51 28.01
N MET A 164 4.25 -24.10 28.72
CA MET A 164 4.11 -24.38 30.16
C MET A 164 4.16 -25.87 30.48
N ALA A 165 3.66 -26.74 29.58
CA ALA A 165 3.69 -28.18 29.81
C ALA A 165 5.11 -28.74 29.83
N GLU A 166 6.00 -28.27 28.94
CA GLU A 166 7.41 -28.65 28.97
C GLU A 166 8.16 -28.02 30.15
N ILE A 167 7.84 -26.78 30.52
CA ILE A 167 8.41 -26.10 31.71
C ILE A 167 8.06 -26.89 32.98
N ASP A 168 6.77 -27.20 33.19
CA ASP A 168 6.28 -27.94 34.36
C ASP A 168 6.86 -29.37 34.40
N ARG A 169 7.05 -30.01 33.24
CA ARG A 169 7.68 -31.34 33.12
C ARG A 169 9.17 -31.34 33.49
N GLN A 170 9.89 -30.25 33.22
CA GLN A 170 11.30 -30.12 33.61
C GLN A 170 11.44 -29.72 35.09
N GLY A 171 10.48 -28.96 35.62
CA GLY A 171 10.48 -28.51 37.02
C GLY A 171 11.75 -27.73 37.38
N ALA A 172 12.23 -27.90 38.61
CA ALA A 172 13.44 -27.23 39.10
C ALA A 172 14.76 -27.78 38.51
N ARG A 173 14.74 -28.92 37.82
CA ARG A 173 15.98 -29.66 37.46
C ARG A 173 17.00 -28.83 36.66
N PRO A 174 16.62 -28.05 35.62
CA PRO A 174 17.59 -27.23 34.88
C PRO A 174 18.27 -26.16 35.74
N MET A 175 17.62 -25.69 36.81
CA MET A 175 18.20 -24.71 37.74
C MET A 175 19.10 -25.40 38.77
N LEU A 176 18.76 -26.61 39.21
CA LEU A 176 19.62 -27.41 40.10
C LEU A 176 20.94 -27.78 39.42
N GLU A 177 20.89 -28.22 38.16
CA GLU A 177 22.07 -28.48 37.33
C GLU A 177 23.01 -27.26 37.28
N VAL A 178 22.46 -26.05 37.08
CA VAL A 178 23.24 -24.79 37.08
C VAL A 178 23.80 -24.43 38.47
N ILE A 179 23.05 -24.67 39.55
CA ILE A 179 23.51 -24.42 40.92
C ILE A 179 24.69 -25.34 41.27
N GLU A 180 24.61 -26.62 40.92
CA GLU A 180 25.69 -27.59 41.12
C GLU A 180 26.96 -27.19 40.33
N ASP A 181 26.81 -26.84 39.04
CA ASP A 181 27.91 -26.32 38.20
C ASP A 181 28.54 -25.02 38.76
N CYS A 182 27.78 -24.20 39.47
CA CYS A 182 28.25 -22.98 40.13
C CYS A 182 28.92 -23.20 41.50
N GLY A 183 29.06 -24.45 41.96
CA GLY A 183 29.68 -24.79 43.24
C GLY A 183 28.68 -25.07 44.38
N GLY A 184 27.39 -25.23 44.06
CA GLY A 184 26.33 -25.54 45.01
C GLY A 184 25.74 -24.31 45.71
N TRP A 185 24.77 -24.57 46.59
CA TRP A 185 24.18 -23.58 47.50
C TRP A 185 24.09 -24.21 48.90
N ASP A 186 24.98 -23.81 49.80
CA ASP A 186 24.85 -24.14 51.23
C ASP A 186 23.68 -23.34 51.82
N MET A 187 22.66 -24.04 52.34
CA MET A 187 21.52 -23.47 53.09
C MET A 187 21.68 -23.69 54.59
#